data_AF-A0A3M6CJX5-F1
#
_entry.id   AF-A0A3M6CJX5-F1
#
_cell.length_a   1.000
_cell.length_b   1.000
_cell.length_c   1.000
_cell.angle_alpha   90.00
_cell.angle_beta   90.00
_cell.angle_gamma   90.00
#
_symmetry.space_group_name_H-M   'P 1'
#
loop_
_entity.id
_entity.type
_entity.pdbx_description
1 polymer ?
#
loop_
_entity_poly.entity_id
_entity_poly.type
_entity_poly.pdbx_seq_one_letter_code
_entity_poly.pdbx_strand_id
1 'polypeptide(L)'
;MALVMGLEKIMSTPSSLSERVSVTNTLPKTLSGIKKRAKKICLPGQKHAEALDIVARQLGYRDYFQAQQKLASGEVLPETALRHNQHSVFISAYWRDTDTRPRSAGCETLEIFLPRPLNSIVSKYQATYARNLEGFRQEAPDHFEMISNANSQTRAWELLVRAALTLQFMEVSGLRPATSQKQRQALELLTDFPLKDHVSLWVDPASGVWVALDEPYGHVNKVSNVTIRAAWISDKALHLTKPVWAGLYYPDNAVPHLISPTEALVAKITESLEALSPIATMPSNDQPWPGTSEPYNARFISPARKVSGVARRVRPGTTYGFSKGAVEYHREAGHPLLWRPEKSLSQPDHKRVGAELQCLMISPMPFKAYDKVRRWCSTLENWMFLEYREGDREVGFYETYYGGEPPTYSSAQDQVAALKRVIQIVSDGYGECKPSRDLLKDLDGAMAIIESQAAQ
;
A
#
# COMPACT_ATOMS: atom_id res chain seq x y z
N MET A 1 36.45 78.35 -5.51
CA MET A 1 36.19 77.33 -6.53
C MET A 1 37.17 76.18 -6.37
N ALA A 2 36.75 75.10 -5.71
CA ALA A 2 37.42 73.81 -5.75
C ALA A 2 36.36 72.77 -5.37
N LEU A 3 35.97 71.91 -6.30
CA LEU A 3 35.09 70.77 -6.01
C LEU A 3 35.88 69.48 -6.20
N VAL A 4 35.57 68.49 -5.38
CA VAL A 4 36.51 67.45 -4.96
C VAL A 4 35.77 66.11 -4.85
N MET A 5 36.42 65.03 -5.33
CA MET A 5 36.03 63.61 -5.30
C MET A 5 34.80 63.19 -6.15
N GLY A 6 34.70 61.94 -6.65
CA GLY A 6 35.67 60.83 -6.66
C GLY A 6 35.02 59.44 -6.44
N LEU A 7 35.56 58.39 -7.10
CA LEU A 7 35.25 56.94 -6.92
C LEU A 7 33.82 56.50 -7.36
N GLU A 8 33.43 55.22 -7.47
CA GLU A 8 33.95 53.98 -8.12
C GLU A 8 32.71 53.03 -8.27
N LYS A 9 32.58 52.02 -9.17
CA LYS A 9 33.32 51.54 -10.37
C LYS A 9 32.62 50.28 -10.94
N ILE A 10 32.59 50.15 -12.28
CA ILE A 10 32.29 48.94 -13.09
C ILE A 10 31.11 48.07 -12.60
N MET A 11 29.95 48.21 -13.28
CA MET A 11 28.91 47.18 -13.33
C MET A 11 28.96 46.41 -14.66
N SER A 12 28.57 45.13 -14.62
CA SER A 12 28.67 44.17 -15.71
C SER A 12 27.86 44.53 -16.97
N THR A 13 28.44 44.28 -18.15
CA THR A 13 27.69 44.12 -19.40
C THR A 13 27.12 42.69 -19.53
N PRO A 14 25.90 42.52 -20.07
CA PRO A 14 25.26 41.21 -20.19
C PRO A 14 25.62 40.51 -21.51
N SER A 15 25.68 39.18 -21.51
CA SER A 15 25.81 38.37 -22.74
C SER A 15 24.81 37.21 -22.77
N SER A 16 23.77 37.40 -23.57
CA SER A 16 22.97 36.39 -24.28
C SER A 16 22.83 34.97 -23.68
N LEU A 17 21.69 34.73 -23.01
CA LEU A 17 21.09 33.40 -22.95
C LEU A 17 19.93 33.31 -23.95
N SER A 18 19.88 32.24 -24.73
CA SER A 18 18.76 31.97 -25.64
C SER A 18 17.51 31.60 -24.84
N GLU A 19 16.46 32.41 -24.99
CA GLU A 19 15.18 32.28 -24.30
C GLU A 19 14.41 31.02 -24.76
N ARG A 20 14.76 29.85 -24.22
CA ARG A 20 13.96 28.63 -24.38
C ARG A 20 12.71 28.73 -23.51
N VAL A 21 11.66 29.31 -24.10
CA VAL A 21 10.33 29.48 -23.52
C VAL A 21 9.81 28.16 -22.91
N SER A 22 9.70 28.12 -21.58
CA SER A 22 9.02 27.05 -20.85
C SER A 22 7.59 26.89 -21.35
N VAL A 23 7.20 25.66 -21.70
CA VAL A 23 5.83 25.33 -22.07
C VAL A 23 5.11 24.84 -20.81
N THR A 24 4.30 25.72 -20.22
CA THR A 24 3.39 25.33 -19.13
C THR A 24 2.45 24.22 -19.61
N ASN A 25 2.31 23.17 -18.79
CA ASN A 25 1.56 21.98 -19.20
C ASN A 25 0.03 22.14 -19.13
N THR A 26 -0.48 23.32 -18.76
CA THR A 26 -1.91 23.62 -18.74
C THR A 26 -2.56 23.45 -20.11
N LEU A 27 -3.56 22.57 -20.16
CA LEU A 27 -4.33 22.26 -21.36
C LEU A 27 -5.27 23.44 -21.71
N PRO A 28 -5.21 24.00 -22.93
CA PRO A 28 -5.94 25.21 -23.26
C PRO A 28 -7.46 24.97 -23.43
N LYS A 29 -8.28 25.64 -22.63
CA LYS A 29 -9.76 25.56 -22.67
C LYS A 29 -10.43 26.43 -23.77
N THR A 30 -9.66 27.02 -24.71
CA THR A 30 -10.19 27.92 -25.74
C THR A 30 -9.53 27.70 -27.11
N LEU A 31 -10.25 28.01 -28.20
CA LEU A 31 -9.72 27.91 -29.56
C LEU A 31 -8.46 28.77 -29.79
N SER A 32 -8.38 29.93 -29.14
CA SER A 32 -7.18 30.79 -29.15
C SER A 32 -5.99 30.09 -28.47
N GLY A 33 -6.23 29.41 -27.34
CA GLY A 33 -5.23 28.60 -26.66
C GLY A 33 -4.76 27.39 -27.48
N ILE A 34 -5.67 26.70 -28.18
CA ILE A 34 -5.31 25.60 -29.09
C ILE A 34 -4.38 26.11 -30.20
N LYS A 35 -4.73 27.21 -30.87
CA LYS A 35 -3.88 27.83 -31.90
C LYS A 35 -2.51 28.25 -31.36
N LYS A 36 -2.45 28.86 -30.16
CA LYS A 36 -1.19 29.25 -29.50
C LYS A 36 -0.31 28.05 -29.16
N ARG A 37 -0.88 26.94 -28.65
CA ARG A 37 -0.13 25.71 -28.32
C ARG A 37 0.31 24.97 -29.58
N ALA A 38 -0.52 24.89 -30.61
CA ALA A 38 -0.16 24.31 -31.91
C ALA A 38 1.05 25.03 -32.53
N LYS A 39 1.05 26.37 -32.53
CA LYS A 39 2.19 27.17 -33.00
C LYS A 39 3.49 26.95 -32.18
N LYS A 40 3.39 26.54 -30.90
CA LYS A 40 4.55 26.19 -30.06
C LYS A 40 5.06 24.76 -30.29
N ILE A 41 4.21 23.81 -30.68
CA ILE A 41 4.61 22.40 -30.89
C ILE A 41 4.86 22.01 -32.36
N CYS A 42 4.52 22.89 -33.31
CA CYS A 42 4.71 22.64 -34.73
C CYS A 42 6.21 22.49 -35.07
N LEU A 43 6.59 21.32 -35.57
CA LEU A 43 7.98 21.06 -35.96
C LEU A 43 8.31 21.70 -37.33
N PRO A 44 9.59 22.00 -37.62
CA PRO A 44 10.01 22.44 -38.95
C PRO A 44 9.62 21.42 -40.02
N GLY A 45 8.91 21.86 -41.06
CA GLY A 45 8.39 20.99 -42.14
C GLY A 45 7.03 20.33 -41.87
N GLN A 46 6.51 20.39 -40.64
CA GLN A 46 5.17 19.89 -40.31
C GLN A 46 4.08 20.87 -40.78
N LYS A 47 2.93 20.37 -41.25
CA LYS A 47 1.81 21.26 -41.57
C LYS A 47 1.16 21.75 -40.27
N HIS A 48 0.92 23.06 -40.17
CA HIS A 48 0.29 23.65 -38.98
C HIS A 48 -1.10 23.05 -38.66
N ALA A 49 -1.82 22.53 -39.67
CA ALA A 49 -3.07 21.79 -39.47
C ALA A 49 -2.89 20.50 -38.64
N GLU A 50 -1.80 19.76 -38.86
CA GLU A 50 -1.48 18.54 -38.10
C GLU A 50 -1.10 18.89 -36.65
N ALA A 51 -0.39 20.00 -36.43
CA ALA A 51 -0.09 20.50 -35.09
C ALA A 51 -1.36 20.94 -34.33
N LEU A 52 -2.35 21.54 -35.02
CA LEU A 52 -3.66 21.87 -34.45
C LEU A 52 -4.44 20.60 -34.05
N ASP A 53 -4.44 19.59 -34.91
CA ASP A 53 -5.07 18.28 -34.66
C ASP A 53 -4.43 17.54 -33.47
N ILE A 54 -3.10 17.59 -33.32
CA ILE A 54 -2.39 16.98 -32.18
C ILE A 54 -2.82 17.63 -30.87
N VAL A 55 -2.90 18.97 -30.80
CA VAL A 55 -3.39 19.67 -29.60
C VAL A 55 -4.87 19.38 -29.35
N ALA A 56 -5.70 19.28 -30.39
CA ALA A 56 -7.11 18.91 -30.25
C ALA A 56 -7.29 17.50 -29.67
N ARG A 57 -6.47 16.53 -30.10
CA ARG A 57 -6.45 15.16 -29.56
C ARG A 57 -5.97 15.08 -28.11
N GLN A 58 -4.98 15.89 -27.74
CA GLN A 58 -4.56 16.06 -26.33
C GLN A 58 -5.66 16.63 -25.42
N LEU A 59 -6.71 17.24 -26.01
CA LEU A 59 -7.88 17.78 -25.31
C LEU A 59 -9.12 16.89 -25.41
N GLY A 60 -9.02 15.69 -25.99
CA GLY A 60 -10.14 14.76 -26.16
C GLY A 60 -11.01 14.98 -27.41
N TYR A 61 -10.63 15.88 -28.32
CA TYR A 61 -11.30 16.04 -29.62
C TYR A 61 -10.63 15.16 -30.69
N ARG A 62 -11.40 14.65 -31.66
CA ARG A 62 -10.88 13.84 -32.77
C ARG A 62 -9.88 14.61 -33.66
N ASP A 63 -10.17 15.89 -33.88
CA ASP A 63 -9.44 16.81 -34.76
C ASP A 63 -9.75 18.27 -34.39
N TYR A 64 -9.03 19.21 -34.99
CA TYR A 64 -9.22 20.64 -34.72
C TYR A 64 -10.59 21.17 -35.17
N PHE A 65 -11.18 20.57 -36.20
CA PHE A 65 -12.48 20.97 -36.74
C PHE A 65 -13.62 20.65 -35.76
N GLN A 66 -13.58 19.48 -35.12
CA GLN A 66 -14.50 19.11 -34.05
C GLN A 66 -14.33 20.01 -32.83
N ALA A 67 -13.09 20.34 -32.44
CA ALA A 67 -12.84 21.31 -31.38
C ALA A 67 -13.42 22.69 -31.72
N GLN A 68 -13.32 23.13 -32.98
CA GLN A 68 -13.89 24.37 -33.46
C GLN A 68 -15.42 24.37 -33.43
N GLN A 69 -16.08 23.29 -33.85
CA GLN A 69 -17.55 23.17 -33.78
C GLN A 69 -18.04 23.16 -32.33
N LYS A 70 -17.44 22.36 -31.45
CA LYS A 70 -17.90 22.20 -30.05
C LYS A 70 -17.63 23.42 -29.17
N LEU A 71 -16.48 24.07 -29.34
CA LEU A 71 -16.17 25.32 -28.62
C LEU A 71 -16.95 26.53 -29.17
N ALA A 72 -17.51 26.44 -30.39
CA ALA A 72 -18.41 27.46 -30.94
C ALA A 72 -19.88 27.23 -30.55
N SER A 73 -20.32 25.98 -30.35
CA SER A 73 -21.68 25.66 -29.87
C SER A 73 -21.84 25.82 -28.35
N GLY A 74 -20.74 25.98 -27.60
CA GLY A 74 -20.75 26.04 -26.13
C GLY A 74 -21.00 24.69 -25.46
N GLU A 75 -21.06 23.60 -26.23
CA GLU A 75 -21.25 22.25 -25.70
C GLU A 75 -19.97 21.73 -25.05
N VAL A 76 -20.06 21.44 -23.74
CA VAL A 76 -19.06 20.60 -23.06
C VAL A 76 -19.00 19.24 -23.76
N LEU A 77 -17.79 18.68 -23.89
CA LEU A 77 -17.59 17.35 -24.47
C LEU A 77 -18.55 16.33 -23.81
N PRO A 78 -19.30 15.53 -24.59
CA PRO A 78 -20.10 14.46 -24.01
C PRO A 78 -19.16 13.49 -23.27
N GLU A 79 -19.55 13.11 -22.07
CA GLU A 79 -18.75 12.31 -21.13
C GLU A 79 -18.19 11.01 -21.75
N THR A 80 -18.93 10.45 -22.70
CA THR A 80 -18.57 9.28 -23.51
C THR A 80 -17.30 9.45 -24.33
N ALA A 81 -16.97 10.66 -24.80
CA ALA A 81 -15.75 10.92 -25.58
C ALA A 81 -14.48 10.88 -24.72
N LEU A 82 -14.56 11.32 -23.47
CA LEU A 82 -13.44 11.28 -22.51
C LEU A 82 -13.14 9.85 -22.05
N ARG A 83 -14.17 9.02 -21.89
CA ARG A 83 -14.06 7.61 -21.48
C ARG A 83 -13.34 6.72 -22.50
N HIS A 84 -13.22 7.12 -23.77
CA HIS A 84 -12.53 6.30 -24.79
C HIS A 84 -11.01 6.18 -24.60
N ASN A 85 -10.36 7.08 -23.86
CA ASN A 85 -8.94 7.03 -23.52
C ASN A 85 -8.70 6.75 -22.01
N GLN A 86 -9.69 6.22 -21.31
CA GLN A 86 -9.61 5.91 -19.89
C GLN A 86 -9.91 4.44 -19.64
N HIS A 87 -9.26 3.88 -18.63
CA HIS A 87 -9.44 2.52 -18.17
C HIS A 87 -10.26 2.53 -16.89
N SER A 88 -11.45 1.92 -16.94
CA SER A 88 -12.24 1.62 -15.74
C SER A 88 -11.43 0.73 -14.80
N VAL A 89 -11.38 1.12 -13.53
CA VAL A 89 -10.84 0.33 -12.43
C VAL A 89 -11.90 0.28 -11.34
N PHE A 90 -12.20 -0.92 -10.87
CA PHE A 90 -13.17 -1.19 -9.84
C PHE A 90 -12.47 -1.45 -8.52
N ILE A 91 -12.98 -0.87 -7.44
CA ILE A 91 -12.51 -1.11 -6.08
C ILE A 91 -13.74 -1.52 -5.26
N SER A 92 -13.75 -2.72 -4.68
CA SER A 92 -14.88 -3.23 -3.90
C SER A 92 -14.51 -3.50 -2.44
N ALA A 93 -15.44 -3.22 -1.54
CA ALA A 93 -15.29 -3.43 -0.10
C ALA A 93 -16.57 -4.02 0.49
N TYR A 94 -16.42 -5.15 1.18
CA TYR A 94 -17.52 -5.78 1.93
C TYR A 94 -17.56 -5.20 3.33
N TRP A 95 -18.76 -5.06 3.90
CA TRP A 95 -18.90 -4.54 5.25
C TRP A 95 -19.94 -5.30 6.07
N ARG A 96 -19.75 -5.31 7.39
CA ARG A 96 -20.68 -5.85 8.38
C ARG A 96 -20.67 -4.95 9.59
N ASP A 97 -21.82 -4.34 9.86
CA ASP A 97 -22.08 -3.60 11.08
C ASP A 97 -22.73 -4.56 12.09
N THR A 98 -22.02 -4.80 13.19
CA THR A 98 -22.45 -5.72 14.26
C THR A 98 -23.24 -5.04 15.37
N ASP A 99 -23.26 -3.70 15.36
CA ASP A 99 -23.67 -2.86 16.47
C ASP A 99 -25.11 -2.38 16.24
N THR A 100 -25.49 -2.24 14.97
CA THR A 100 -26.87 -2.11 14.49
C THR A 100 -27.74 -3.32 14.86
N ARG A 101 -29.03 -3.05 15.14
CA ARG A 101 -30.07 -4.06 15.37
C ARG A 101 -31.30 -3.74 14.51
N PRO A 102 -31.65 -4.58 13.50
CA PRO A 102 -30.92 -5.77 13.04
C PRO A 102 -29.52 -5.42 12.52
N ARG A 103 -28.60 -6.38 12.58
CA ARG A 103 -27.24 -6.23 12.02
C ARG A 103 -27.32 -5.99 10.52
N SER A 104 -26.55 -5.03 10.03
CA SER A 104 -26.53 -4.66 8.62
C SER A 104 -25.22 -5.09 7.93
N ALA A 105 -25.28 -5.38 6.63
CA ALA A 105 -24.13 -5.86 5.86
C ALA A 105 -24.34 -5.63 4.37
N GLY A 106 -23.26 -5.29 3.66
CA GLY A 106 -23.30 -4.97 2.23
C GLY A 106 -21.97 -5.16 1.53
N CYS A 107 -21.94 -4.77 0.26
CA CYS A 107 -20.77 -4.69 -0.58
C CYS A 107 -20.84 -3.36 -1.36
N GLU A 108 -19.89 -2.47 -1.10
CA GLU A 108 -19.74 -1.23 -1.86
C GLU A 108 -18.78 -1.49 -3.02
N THR A 109 -19.04 -0.93 -4.20
CA THR A 109 -18.09 -0.93 -5.32
C THR A 109 -17.99 0.46 -5.93
N LEU A 110 -16.77 0.99 -6.01
CA LEU A 110 -16.44 2.26 -6.65
C LEU A 110 -15.78 1.98 -8.02
N GLU A 111 -16.30 2.58 -9.08
CA GLU A 111 -15.62 2.65 -10.38
C GLU A 111 -14.86 3.97 -10.49
N ILE A 112 -13.59 3.91 -10.88
CA ILE A 112 -12.75 5.08 -11.19
C ILE A 112 -12.13 4.95 -12.58
N PHE A 113 -11.77 6.07 -13.18
CA PHE A 113 -11.23 6.14 -14.54
C PHE A 113 -9.77 6.60 -14.53
N LEU A 114 -8.85 5.68 -14.85
CA LEU A 114 -7.41 5.97 -14.88
C LEU A 114 -6.89 6.13 -16.32
N PRO A 115 -5.88 6.99 -16.59
CA PRO A 115 -5.33 7.18 -17.95
C PRO A 115 -4.61 5.95 -18.50
N ARG A 116 -4.29 4.96 -17.65
CA ARG A 116 -3.57 3.73 -18.01
C ARG A 116 -4.18 2.51 -17.30
N PRO A 117 -4.00 1.28 -17.82
CA PRO A 117 -4.53 0.08 -17.16
C PRO A 117 -3.93 -0.11 -15.77
N LEU A 118 -4.71 -0.60 -14.80
CA LEU A 118 -4.30 -0.78 -13.41
C LEU A 118 -2.92 -1.45 -13.24
N ASN A 119 -2.68 -2.56 -13.95
CA ASN A 119 -1.41 -3.30 -13.90
C ASN A 119 -0.18 -2.49 -14.36
N SER A 120 -0.37 -1.43 -15.14
CA SER A 120 0.72 -0.51 -15.53
C SER A 120 1.04 0.48 -14.41
N ILE A 121 0.11 0.73 -13.48
CA ILE A 121 0.21 1.69 -12.36
C ILE A 121 0.71 0.99 -11.10
N VAL A 122 0.22 -0.22 -10.81
CA VAL A 122 0.66 -1.03 -9.66
C VAL A 122 0.52 -2.51 -9.98
N SER A 123 1.56 -3.30 -9.69
CA SER A 123 1.45 -4.76 -9.78
C SER A 123 0.75 -5.34 -8.55
N LYS A 124 0.16 -6.53 -8.68
CA LYS A 124 -0.45 -7.27 -7.55
C LYS A 124 0.44 -7.34 -6.30
N TYR A 125 1.75 -7.53 -6.48
CA TYR A 125 2.72 -7.61 -5.38
C TYR A 125 3.12 -6.23 -4.83
N GLN A 126 3.14 -5.19 -5.67
CA GLN A 126 3.37 -3.82 -5.20
C GLN A 126 2.20 -3.29 -4.37
N ALA A 127 0.96 -3.63 -4.75
CA ALA A 127 -0.25 -3.15 -4.08
C ALA A 127 -0.26 -3.44 -2.57
N THR A 128 0.24 -4.60 -2.14
CA THR A 128 0.31 -4.99 -0.72
C THR A 128 1.28 -4.15 0.13
N TYR A 129 2.00 -3.20 -0.48
CA TYR A 129 2.92 -2.28 0.21
C TYR A 129 2.63 -0.80 -0.05
N ALA A 130 1.60 -0.49 -0.85
CA ALA A 130 1.14 0.89 -1.05
C ALA A 130 0.13 1.26 0.03
N ARG A 131 0.27 2.45 0.64
CA ARG A 131 -0.63 3.00 1.65
C ARG A 131 -2.07 3.03 1.14
N ASN A 132 -3.03 2.58 1.96
CA ASN A 132 -4.43 2.37 1.63
C ASN A 132 -4.72 1.25 0.59
N LEU A 133 -3.71 0.48 0.15
CA LEU A 133 -3.87 -0.68 -0.74
C LEU A 133 -3.41 -2.00 -0.07
N GLU A 134 -2.74 -1.94 1.08
CA GLU A 134 -2.28 -3.10 1.84
C GLU A 134 -3.40 -4.07 2.25
N GLY A 135 -4.60 -3.53 2.48
CA GLY A 135 -5.81 -4.30 2.79
C GLY A 135 -6.56 -4.85 1.57
N PHE A 136 -6.04 -4.67 0.34
CA PHE A 136 -6.68 -5.06 -0.90
C PHE A 136 -5.94 -6.18 -1.62
N ARG A 137 -6.69 -7.04 -2.30
CA ARG A 137 -6.16 -8.05 -3.23
C ARG A 137 -6.64 -7.76 -4.64
N GLN A 138 -5.77 -7.94 -5.61
CA GLN A 138 -6.18 -7.90 -7.01
C GLN A 138 -6.98 -9.16 -7.34
N GLU A 139 -8.27 -8.99 -7.59
CA GLU A 139 -9.19 -10.06 -7.98
C GLU A 139 -9.11 -10.27 -9.50
N ALA A 140 -9.15 -9.19 -10.29
CA ALA A 140 -9.02 -9.21 -11.74
C ALA A 140 -8.11 -8.06 -12.23
N PRO A 141 -7.66 -8.05 -13.51
CA PRO A 141 -6.75 -7.01 -14.04
C PRO A 141 -7.25 -5.56 -13.90
N ASP A 142 -8.55 -5.37 -13.71
CA ASP A 142 -9.27 -4.10 -13.54
C ASP A 142 -9.92 -3.96 -12.14
N HIS A 143 -9.68 -4.89 -11.20
CA HIS A 143 -10.47 -4.99 -9.96
C HIS A 143 -9.63 -5.29 -8.71
N PHE A 144 -9.67 -4.36 -7.76
CA PHE A 144 -9.24 -4.57 -6.38
C PHE A 144 -10.43 -4.89 -5.48
N GLU A 145 -10.26 -5.89 -4.62
CA GLU A 145 -11.24 -6.28 -3.60
C GLU A 145 -10.59 -6.19 -2.22
N MET A 146 -11.26 -5.55 -1.26
CA MET A 146 -10.82 -5.52 0.13
C MET A 146 -10.80 -6.94 0.71
N ILE A 147 -9.72 -7.29 1.39
CA ILE A 147 -9.50 -8.62 1.96
C ILE A 147 -10.50 -8.84 3.10
N SER A 148 -10.34 -8.14 4.23
CA SER A 148 -11.28 -8.18 5.37
C SER A 148 -12.60 -7.47 5.07
N ASN A 149 -13.56 -7.56 5.98
CA ASN A 149 -14.74 -6.69 5.96
C ASN A 149 -14.44 -5.36 6.69
N ALA A 150 -15.01 -4.25 6.22
CA ALA A 150 -15.17 -3.05 7.05
C ALA A 150 -16.27 -3.25 8.11
N ASN A 151 -16.18 -2.50 9.21
CA ASN A 151 -17.13 -2.55 10.34
C ASN A 151 -18.40 -1.70 10.13
N SER A 152 -18.48 -0.90 9.07
CA SER A 152 -19.67 -0.13 8.69
C SER A 152 -19.64 0.23 7.21
N GLN A 153 -20.78 0.66 6.66
CA GLN A 153 -20.87 1.15 5.28
C GLN A 153 -19.99 2.40 5.07
N THR A 154 -20.05 3.37 5.97
CA THR A 154 -19.22 4.59 5.92
C THR A 154 -17.74 4.26 5.90
N ARG A 155 -17.29 3.27 6.68
CA ARG A 155 -15.89 2.83 6.67
C ARG A 155 -15.51 2.13 5.37
N ALA A 156 -16.43 1.41 4.73
CA ALA A 156 -16.20 0.85 3.40
C ALA A 156 -16.00 1.97 2.36
N TRP A 157 -16.88 2.98 2.32
CA TRP A 157 -16.71 4.15 1.44
C TRP A 157 -15.37 4.84 1.66
N GLU A 158 -15.00 5.09 2.92
CA GLU A 158 -13.72 5.73 3.27
C GLU A 158 -12.51 4.94 2.75
N LEU A 159 -12.51 3.62 2.92
CA LEU A 159 -11.44 2.75 2.42
C LEU A 159 -11.37 2.72 0.89
N LEU A 160 -12.52 2.74 0.20
CA LEU A 160 -12.59 2.81 -1.26
C LEU A 160 -12.08 4.15 -1.81
N VAL A 161 -12.48 5.27 -1.22
CA VAL A 161 -12.01 6.61 -1.59
C VAL A 161 -10.51 6.72 -1.36
N ARG A 162 -10.00 6.30 -0.20
CA ARG A 162 -8.56 6.29 0.11
C ARG A 162 -7.74 5.43 -0.87
N ALA A 163 -8.25 4.25 -1.24
CA ALA A 163 -7.61 3.40 -2.24
C ALA A 163 -7.58 4.06 -3.64
N ALA A 164 -8.66 4.73 -4.04
CA ALA A 164 -8.73 5.49 -5.29
C ALA A 164 -7.74 6.68 -5.32
N LEU A 165 -7.64 7.43 -4.22
CA LEU A 165 -6.67 8.52 -4.06
C LEU A 165 -5.22 8.03 -4.13
N THR A 166 -4.91 6.86 -3.54
CA THR A 166 -3.59 6.23 -3.70
C THR A 166 -3.29 5.89 -5.17
N LEU A 167 -4.25 5.34 -5.91
CA LEU A 167 -4.05 5.03 -7.33
C LEU A 167 -3.84 6.29 -8.17
N GLN A 168 -4.57 7.37 -7.88
CA GLN A 168 -4.35 8.67 -8.49
C GLN A 168 -2.96 9.24 -8.17
N PHE A 169 -2.53 9.18 -6.90
CA PHE A 169 -1.20 9.59 -6.49
C PHE A 169 -0.10 8.83 -7.24
N MET A 170 -0.22 7.50 -7.36
CA MET A 170 0.74 6.66 -8.07
C MET A 170 0.79 6.95 -9.58
N GLU A 171 -0.37 7.22 -10.19
CA GLU A 171 -0.45 7.58 -11.60
C GLU A 171 0.26 8.90 -11.89
N VAL A 172 -0.01 9.91 -11.06
CA VAL A 172 0.40 11.31 -11.29
C VAL A 172 1.84 11.57 -10.90
N SER A 173 2.29 11.01 -9.77
CA SER A 173 3.69 11.08 -9.35
C SER A 173 4.60 10.14 -10.17
N GLY A 174 4.02 9.08 -10.75
CA GLY A 174 4.75 7.98 -11.38
C GLY A 174 5.39 6.98 -10.39
N LEU A 175 5.34 7.27 -9.10
CA LEU A 175 6.00 6.52 -8.04
C LEU A 175 5.45 5.10 -7.85
N ARG A 176 6.28 4.22 -7.27
CA ARG A 176 5.91 2.86 -6.86
C ARG A 176 6.20 2.66 -5.38
N PRO A 177 5.42 1.83 -4.65
CA PRO A 177 5.70 1.55 -3.25
C PRO A 177 7.01 0.79 -3.10
N ALA A 178 7.74 1.05 -2.01
CA ALA A 178 8.98 0.35 -1.69
C ALA A 178 8.72 -1.12 -1.29
N THR A 179 9.16 -2.06 -2.12
CA THR A 179 8.92 -3.50 -1.93
C THR A 179 10.08 -4.25 -1.33
N SER A 180 11.33 -3.87 -1.62
CA SER A 180 12.52 -4.57 -1.12
C SER A 180 13.04 -4.00 0.21
N GLN A 181 13.74 -4.84 0.99
CA GLN A 181 14.42 -4.40 2.21
C GLN A 181 15.41 -3.26 1.94
N LYS A 182 16.20 -3.36 0.86
CA LYS A 182 17.13 -2.30 0.44
C LYS A 182 16.44 -0.95 0.17
N GLN A 183 15.25 -0.96 -0.41
CA GLN A 183 14.47 0.27 -0.56
C GLN A 183 14.04 0.80 0.82
N ARG A 184 13.55 -0.08 1.71
CA ARG A 184 13.08 0.31 3.05
C ARG A 184 14.15 0.78 4.02
N GLN A 185 15.42 0.46 3.80
CA GLN A 185 16.54 1.06 4.54
C GLN A 185 16.56 2.61 4.44
N ALA A 186 15.92 3.21 3.43
CA ALA A 186 15.71 4.65 3.40
C ALA A 186 14.85 5.19 4.58
N LEU A 187 13.96 4.38 5.16
CA LEU A 187 13.23 4.75 6.39
C LEU A 187 14.11 4.73 7.63
N GLU A 188 15.21 3.96 7.62
CA GLU A 188 16.19 3.92 8.72
C GLU A 188 16.98 5.24 8.76
N LEU A 189 17.27 5.85 7.61
CA LEU A 189 17.84 7.21 7.53
C LEU A 189 16.90 8.26 8.16
N LEU A 190 15.59 8.01 8.11
CA LEU A 190 14.56 8.86 8.72
C LEU A 190 14.24 8.45 10.16
N THR A 191 14.98 7.54 10.82
CA THR A 191 14.65 7.05 12.17
C THR A 191 14.40 8.19 13.15
N ASP A 192 15.37 9.11 13.25
CA ASP A 192 15.36 10.24 14.18
C ASP A 192 14.77 11.52 13.57
N PHE A 193 13.98 11.41 12.49
CA PHE A 193 13.38 12.59 11.86
C PHE A 193 12.33 13.23 12.81
N PRO A 194 12.46 14.52 13.18
CA PRO A 194 11.64 15.13 14.23
C PRO A 194 10.14 15.16 13.88
N LEU A 195 9.32 14.63 14.80
CA LEU A 195 7.85 14.53 14.65
C LEU A 195 7.41 13.83 13.36
N LYS A 196 8.20 12.85 12.91
CA LYS A 196 7.83 11.90 11.86
C LYS A 196 6.60 11.09 12.26
N ASP A 197 5.60 11.02 11.40
CA ASP A 197 4.35 10.31 11.66
C ASP A 197 3.67 9.84 10.35
N HIS A 198 2.94 8.73 10.41
CA HIS A 198 2.21 8.13 9.28
C HIS A 198 2.98 8.02 7.94
N VAL A 199 4.28 7.72 7.99
CA VAL A 199 5.11 7.68 6.78
C VAL A 199 4.69 6.57 5.81
N SER A 200 4.79 6.84 4.52
CA SER A 200 4.86 5.83 3.45
C SER A 200 6.11 6.02 2.59
N LEU A 201 6.70 4.92 2.12
CA LEU A 201 7.92 4.97 1.31
C LEU A 201 7.63 4.54 -0.13
N TRP A 202 8.11 5.38 -1.04
CA TRP A 202 7.92 5.29 -2.48
C TRP A 202 9.27 5.35 -3.20
N VAL A 203 9.28 4.96 -4.47
CA VAL A 203 10.46 4.92 -5.34
C VAL A 203 10.06 5.40 -6.72
N ASP A 204 10.84 6.31 -7.31
CA ASP A 204 10.74 6.63 -8.73
C ASP A 204 11.34 5.48 -9.56
N PRO A 205 10.56 4.77 -10.40
CA PRO A 205 11.07 3.67 -11.19
C PRO A 205 12.07 4.10 -12.28
N ALA A 206 12.14 5.39 -12.64
CA ALA A 206 13.08 5.87 -13.67
C ALA A 206 14.50 6.09 -13.12
N SER A 207 14.64 6.75 -11.96
CA SER A 207 15.92 7.03 -11.31
C SER A 207 16.32 6.01 -10.23
N GLY A 208 15.36 5.25 -9.69
CA GLY A 208 15.55 4.40 -8.51
C GLY A 208 15.62 5.16 -7.18
N VAL A 209 15.48 6.50 -7.21
CA VAL A 209 15.52 7.35 -6.02
C VAL A 209 14.25 7.17 -5.18
N TRP A 210 14.43 7.15 -3.86
CA TRP A 210 13.33 7.03 -2.90
C TRP A 210 12.68 8.37 -2.58
N VAL A 211 11.39 8.34 -2.27
CA VAL A 211 10.62 9.47 -1.74
C VAL A 211 9.81 8.97 -0.55
N ALA A 212 10.00 9.58 0.62
CA ALA A 212 9.15 9.37 1.77
C ALA A 212 8.03 10.42 1.78
N LEU A 213 6.80 9.97 1.97
CA LEU A 213 5.64 10.81 2.25
C LEU A 213 5.35 10.70 3.75
N ASP A 214 5.71 11.74 4.50
CA ASP A 214 5.49 11.89 5.94
C ASP A 214 4.21 12.71 6.16
N GLU A 215 3.26 12.21 6.96
CA GLU A 215 1.91 12.79 7.08
C GLU A 215 1.50 13.08 8.54
N PRO A 216 2.28 13.88 9.31
CA PRO A 216 1.96 14.24 10.68
C PRO A 216 0.79 15.23 10.78
N TYR A 217 0.13 15.21 11.93
CA TYR A 217 -0.95 16.15 12.27
C TYR A 217 -0.46 17.61 12.38
N GLY A 218 -1.41 18.55 12.29
CA GLY A 218 -1.16 20.00 12.18
C GLY A 218 -0.22 20.66 13.20
N HIS A 219 0.07 20.03 14.34
CA HIS A 219 1.05 20.51 15.33
C HIS A 219 2.48 20.59 14.77
N VAL A 220 2.79 19.89 13.68
CA VAL A 220 4.06 20.00 12.93
C VAL A 220 4.30 21.42 12.40
N ASN A 221 3.25 22.20 12.16
CA ASN A 221 3.34 23.58 11.62
C ASN A 221 3.73 24.63 12.68
N LYS A 222 3.90 24.26 13.96
CA LYS A 222 4.41 25.18 14.99
C LYS A 222 5.83 25.61 14.62
N VAL A 223 6.16 26.89 14.76
CA VAL A 223 7.44 27.48 14.31
C VAL A 223 8.66 26.70 14.82
N SER A 224 8.66 26.31 16.11
CA SER A 224 9.72 25.48 16.70
C SER A 224 9.95 24.16 15.93
N ASN A 225 8.86 23.52 15.52
CA ASN A 225 8.87 22.20 14.88
C ASN A 225 9.31 22.30 13.42
N VAL A 226 8.86 23.36 12.72
CA VAL A 226 9.32 23.69 11.36
C VAL A 226 10.83 23.95 11.35
N THR A 227 11.35 24.77 12.28
CA THR A 227 12.79 25.07 12.38
C THR A 227 13.62 23.81 12.66
N ILE A 228 13.22 22.98 13.63
CA ILE A 228 13.95 21.75 13.98
C ILE A 228 13.93 20.74 12.81
N ARG A 229 12.81 20.59 12.10
CA ARG A 229 12.72 19.72 10.92
C ARG A 229 13.56 20.24 9.75
N ALA A 230 13.56 21.55 9.49
CA ALA A 230 14.37 22.16 8.43
C ALA A 230 15.88 22.00 8.71
N ALA A 231 16.32 22.23 9.95
CA ALA A 231 17.71 22.02 10.35
C ALA A 231 18.14 20.55 10.17
N TRP A 232 17.30 19.59 10.58
CA TRP A 232 17.58 18.16 10.43
C TRP A 232 17.66 17.74 8.95
N ILE A 233 16.76 18.23 8.11
CA ILE A 233 16.76 17.96 6.66
C ILE A 233 18.05 18.49 6.01
N SER A 234 18.50 19.68 6.41
CA SER A 234 19.77 20.24 5.95
C SER A 234 20.99 19.43 6.43
N ASP A 235 21.00 18.97 7.68
CA ASP A 235 22.09 18.15 8.25
C ASP A 235 22.24 16.80 7.50
N LYS A 236 21.12 16.21 7.07
CA LYS A 236 21.12 14.94 6.31
C LYS A 236 21.30 15.11 4.80
N ALA A 237 21.53 16.33 4.30
CA ALA A 237 21.59 16.63 2.87
C ALA A 237 20.36 16.10 2.09
N LEU A 238 19.18 16.25 2.69
CA LEU A 238 17.89 15.89 2.09
C LEU A 238 17.14 17.15 1.67
N HIS A 239 16.07 16.96 0.89
CA HIS A 239 15.14 18.00 0.52
C HIS A 239 13.74 17.64 1.04
N LEU A 240 13.02 18.65 1.54
CA LEU A 240 11.65 18.53 2.02
C LEU A 240 10.78 19.57 1.31
N THR A 241 9.66 19.13 0.76
CA THR A 241 8.58 20.00 0.26
C THR A 241 7.26 19.69 0.97
N LYS A 242 6.39 20.68 1.07
CA LYS A 242 5.04 20.55 1.63
C LYS A 242 4.03 20.95 0.56
N PRO A 243 3.53 20.00 -0.26
CA PRO A 243 2.55 20.31 -1.30
C PRO A 243 1.24 20.83 -0.72
N VAL A 244 0.59 21.76 -1.42
CA VAL A 244 -0.81 22.17 -1.20
C VAL A 244 -1.74 21.07 -1.74
N TRP A 245 -1.78 19.95 -1.02
CA TRP A 245 -2.54 18.75 -1.33
C TRP A 245 -3.00 18.09 -0.03
N ALA A 246 -4.13 17.37 -0.07
CA ALA A 246 -4.78 16.83 1.11
C ALA A 246 -4.02 15.67 1.79
N GLY A 247 -3.21 14.92 1.04
CA GLY A 247 -2.51 13.71 1.52
C GLY A 247 -3.23 12.39 1.21
N LEU A 248 -2.70 11.28 1.74
CA LEU A 248 -3.24 9.92 1.63
C LEU A 248 -3.66 9.33 2.99
N TYR A 249 -2.94 9.64 4.07
CA TYR A 249 -3.19 9.03 5.37
C TYR A 249 -4.49 9.52 6.01
N TYR A 250 -4.69 10.83 6.07
CA TYR A 250 -5.93 11.40 6.59
C TYR A 250 -6.16 12.74 5.89
N PRO A 251 -6.79 12.73 4.69
CA PRO A 251 -6.99 13.90 3.87
C PRO A 251 -7.50 15.11 4.66
N ASP A 252 -6.88 16.27 4.42
CA ASP A 252 -7.17 17.58 5.04
C ASP A 252 -6.94 17.69 6.57
N ASN A 253 -6.58 16.57 7.23
CA ASN A 253 -6.36 16.49 8.68
C ASN A 253 -4.88 16.21 9.03
N ALA A 254 -4.17 15.55 8.12
CA ALA A 254 -2.72 15.39 8.13
C ALA A 254 -2.03 16.43 7.24
N VAL A 255 -0.72 16.61 7.42
CA VAL A 255 0.10 17.58 6.68
C VAL A 255 1.14 16.82 5.85
N PRO A 256 0.94 16.62 4.54
CA PRO A 256 1.87 15.86 3.73
C PRO A 256 3.20 16.61 3.53
N HIS A 257 4.29 15.91 3.76
CA HIS A 257 5.65 16.33 3.46
C HIS A 257 6.32 15.29 2.57
N LEU A 258 6.87 15.70 1.44
CA LEU A 258 7.67 14.86 0.55
C LEU A 258 9.14 15.05 0.88
N ILE A 259 9.84 13.96 1.18
CA ILE A 259 11.25 13.96 1.59
C ILE A 259 12.04 13.05 0.66
N SER A 260 13.16 13.53 0.13
CA SER A 260 14.02 12.77 -0.79
C SER A 260 15.44 13.36 -0.85
N PRO A 261 16.48 12.60 -1.28
CA PRO A 261 17.80 13.13 -1.59
C PRO A 261 17.86 13.96 -2.89
N THR A 262 16.74 14.25 -3.56
CA THR A 262 16.74 14.95 -4.85
C THR A 262 15.65 16.02 -4.90
N GLU A 263 16.06 17.29 -4.83
CA GLU A 263 15.17 18.47 -4.90
C GLU A 263 14.26 18.45 -6.13
N ALA A 264 14.85 18.20 -7.31
CA ALA A 264 14.12 18.20 -8.58
C ALA A 264 13.00 17.14 -8.62
N LEU A 265 13.16 16.02 -7.90
CA LEU A 265 12.15 14.97 -7.82
C LEU A 265 10.99 15.40 -6.94
N VAL A 266 11.26 15.91 -5.73
CA VAL A 266 10.20 16.37 -4.82
C VAL A 266 9.47 17.60 -5.37
N ALA A 267 10.18 18.54 -6.01
CA ALA A 267 9.57 19.70 -6.67
C ALA A 267 8.62 19.29 -7.82
N LYS A 268 9.05 18.39 -8.70
CA LYS A 268 8.22 17.85 -9.79
C LYS A 268 6.97 17.15 -9.27
N ILE A 269 7.11 16.34 -8.20
CA ILE A 269 5.97 15.65 -7.59
C ILE A 269 5.03 16.68 -6.94
N THR A 270 5.55 17.66 -6.21
CA THR A 270 4.77 18.77 -5.64
C THR A 270 3.91 19.48 -6.69
N GLU A 271 4.50 19.95 -7.80
CA GLU A 271 3.76 20.59 -8.90
C GLU A 271 2.65 19.65 -9.45
N SER A 272 2.95 18.36 -9.57
CA SER A 272 2.01 17.37 -10.08
C SER A 272 0.84 17.11 -9.12
N LEU A 273 1.08 17.15 -7.80
CA LEU A 273 0.06 16.94 -6.77
C LEU A 273 -0.82 18.17 -6.52
N GLU A 274 -0.24 19.37 -6.53
CA GLU A 274 -0.97 20.64 -6.37
C GLU A 274 -1.92 20.92 -7.54
N ALA A 275 -1.66 20.32 -8.70
CA ALA A 275 -2.56 20.35 -9.85
C ALA A 275 -3.73 19.35 -9.78
N LEU A 276 -3.81 18.49 -8.75
CA LEU A 276 -4.84 17.44 -8.67
C LEU A 276 -6.18 17.91 -8.12
N SER A 277 -7.24 17.51 -8.82
CA SER A 277 -8.58 17.36 -8.23
C SER A 277 -8.78 15.89 -7.84
N PRO A 278 -9.34 15.58 -6.67
CA PRO A 278 -9.50 14.20 -6.20
C PRO A 278 -10.41 13.39 -7.14
N ILE A 279 -9.99 12.17 -7.50
CA ILE A 279 -10.76 11.27 -8.38
C ILE A 279 -12.01 10.69 -7.69
N ALA A 280 -12.04 10.69 -6.36
CA ALA A 280 -13.14 10.22 -5.54
C ALA A 280 -13.22 11.06 -4.26
N THR A 281 -14.45 11.30 -3.79
CA THR A 281 -14.75 12.04 -2.55
C THR A 281 -15.64 11.21 -1.65
N MET A 282 -15.64 11.51 -0.35
CA MET A 282 -16.62 10.93 0.58
C MET A 282 -18.02 11.47 0.27
N PRO A 283 -19.07 10.64 0.40
CA PRO A 283 -20.42 11.11 0.21
C PRO A 283 -20.83 12.10 1.30
N SER A 284 -21.64 13.07 0.92
CA SER A 284 -22.22 14.13 1.74
C SER A 284 -23.69 14.35 1.36
N ASN A 285 -24.37 15.27 2.04
CA ASN A 285 -25.76 15.62 1.72
C ASN A 285 -25.91 16.13 0.27
N ASP A 286 -24.89 16.80 -0.27
CA ASP A 286 -24.90 17.41 -1.60
C ASP A 286 -24.24 16.52 -2.67
N GLN A 287 -23.50 15.48 -2.26
CA GLN A 287 -22.84 14.51 -3.14
C GLN A 287 -23.11 13.08 -2.65
N PRO A 288 -24.12 12.37 -3.20
CA PRO A 288 -24.39 10.99 -2.82
C PRO A 288 -23.22 10.06 -3.20
N TRP A 289 -23.21 8.84 -2.65
CA TRP A 289 -22.20 7.83 -2.95
C TRP A 289 -22.13 7.57 -4.47
N PRO A 290 -20.98 7.80 -5.14
CA PRO A 290 -20.86 7.64 -6.60
C PRO A 290 -20.67 6.17 -7.02
N GLY A 291 -20.49 5.24 -6.08
CA GLY A 291 -20.40 3.82 -6.33
C GLY A 291 -21.75 3.10 -6.26
N THR A 292 -21.73 1.77 -6.41
CA THR A 292 -22.88 0.91 -6.20
C THR A 292 -22.87 0.31 -4.79
N SER A 293 -24.04 0.26 -4.16
CA SER A 293 -24.26 -0.42 -2.87
C SER A 293 -25.10 -1.68 -3.11
N GLU A 294 -24.52 -2.83 -2.83
CA GLU A 294 -25.09 -4.15 -3.13
C GLU A 294 -25.22 -5.02 -1.86
N PRO A 295 -26.11 -6.04 -1.85
CA PRO A 295 -26.15 -7.03 -0.77
C PRO A 295 -24.80 -7.71 -0.53
N TYR A 296 -24.51 -8.10 0.72
CA TYR A 296 -23.24 -8.73 1.10
C TYR A 296 -22.87 -9.98 0.26
N ASN A 297 -23.85 -10.68 -0.30
CA ASN A 297 -23.66 -11.86 -1.14
C ASN A 297 -23.62 -11.58 -2.67
N ALA A 298 -23.84 -10.35 -3.12
CA ALA A 298 -23.95 -9.98 -4.54
C ALA A 298 -22.69 -10.25 -5.38
N ARG A 299 -21.53 -10.41 -4.73
CA ARG A 299 -20.33 -10.99 -5.34
C ARG A 299 -19.93 -10.29 -6.66
N PHE A 300 -19.64 -8.99 -6.62
CA PHE A 300 -19.21 -8.17 -7.76
C PHE A 300 -18.24 -8.90 -8.72
N ILE A 301 -18.49 -8.74 -10.02
CA ILE A 301 -17.75 -9.37 -11.12
C ILE A 301 -17.42 -8.29 -12.16
N SER A 302 -16.14 -7.92 -12.25
CA SER A 302 -15.67 -6.86 -13.15
C SER A 302 -15.77 -7.24 -14.64
N PRO A 303 -15.74 -6.26 -15.56
CA PRO A 303 -15.66 -6.51 -17.00
C PRO A 303 -14.50 -7.43 -17.40
N ALA A 304 -13.27 -7.22 -16.91
CA ALA A 304 -12.15 -8.09 -17.27
C ALA A 304 -12.30 -9.51 -16.69
N ARG A 305 -12.93 -9.67 -15.51
CA ARG A 305 -13.29 -11.00 -14.99
C ARG A 305 -14.29 -11.70 -15.91
N LYS A 306 -15.35 -11.01 -16.35
CA LYS A 306 -16.34 -11.57 -17.30
C LYS A 306 -15.67 -11.99 -18.62
N VAL A 307 -14.86 -11.12 -19.20
CA VAL A 307 -14.12 -11.39 -20.46
C VAL A 307 -13.13 -12.55 -20.31
N SER A 308 -12.52 -12.73 -19.14
CA SER A 308 -11.56 -13.83 -18.91
C SER A 308 -12.18 -15.24 -18.97
N GLY A 309 -13.50 -15.37 -18.85
CA GLY A 309 -14.19 -16.67 -18.73
C GLY A 309 -13.89 -17.46 -17.44
N VAL A 310 -12.90 -17.06 -16.65
CA VAL A 310 -12.51 -17.73 -15.40
C VAL A 310 -13.54 -17.43 -14.31
N ALA A 311 -14.10 -18.48 -13.71
CA ALA A 311 -15.03 -18.35 -12.59
C ALA A 311 -14.37 -17.61 -11.40
N ARG A 312 -15.05 -16.59 -10.86
CA ARG A 312 -14.56 -15.85 -9.68
C ARG A 312 -14.52 -16.78 -8.46
N ARG A 313 -13.34 -16.85 -7.84
CA ARG A 313 -13.14 -17.63 -6.59
C ARG A 313 -13.90 -16.97 -5.45
N VAL A 314 -14.49 -17.80 -4.58
CA VAL A 314 -15.18 -17.33 -3.37
C VAL A 314 -14.18 -16.64 -2.42
N ARG A 315 -14.63 -15.61 -1.68
CA ARG A 315 -13.81 -14.99 -0.62
C ARG A 315 -13.49 -16.04 0.46
N PRO A 316 -12.21 -16.24 0.85
CA PRO A 316 -11.85 -17.10 1.98
C PRO A 316 -12.63 -16.74 3.24
N GLY A 317 -12.85 -17.71 4.12
CA GLY A 317 -13.62 -17.51 5.37
C GLY A 317 -15.11 -17.23 5.20
N THR A 318 -15.66 -17.19 3.96
CA THR A 318 -17.10 -16.99 3.71
C THR A 318 -17.89 -18.28 3.44
N THR A 319 -17.22 -19.43 3.48
CA THR A 319 -17.81 -20.76 3.32
C THR A 319 -17.39 -21.65 4.47
N TYR A 320 -18.26 -22.57 4.89
CA TYR A 320 -17.89 -23.65 5.80
C TYR A 320 -16.93 -24.62 5.10
N GLY A 321 -15.91 -25.08 5.82
CA GLY A 321 -15.01 -26.12 5.36
C GLY A 321 -15.17 -27.41 6.16
N PHE A 322 -14.53 -28.48 5.68
CA PHE A 322 -14.26 -29.70 6.45
C PHE A 322 -12.81 -30.10 6.23
N SER A 323 -12.14 -30.54 7.28
CA SER A 323 -10.75 -31.02 7.24
C SER A 323 -10.67 -32.34 7.99
N LYS A 324 -10.03 -33.35 7.39
CA LYS A 324 -9.88 -34.67 8.02
C LYS A 324 -8.96 -34.56 9.24
N GLY A 325 -9.45 -34.96 10.41
CA GLY A 325 -8.70 -34.96 11.68
C GLY A 325 -8.36 -33.57 12.23
N ALA A 326 -9.04 -32.51 11.75
CA ALA A 326 -8.74 -31.14 12.16
C ALA A 326 -10.02 -30.31 12.34
N VAL A 327 -10.05 -29.49 13.39
CA VAL A 327 -11.17 -28.60 13.71
C VAL A 327 -10.85 -27.15 13.35
N GLU A 328 -11.86 -26.44 12.84
CA GLU A 328 -11.79 -25.01 12.56
C GLU A 328 -11.81 -24.26 13.89
N TYR A 329 -10.87 -23.34 14.11
CA TYR A 329 -10.83 -22.52 15.33
C TYR A 329 -10.92 -21.02 15.10
N HIS A 330 -10.65 -20.57 13.88
CA HIS A 330 -10.77 -19.16 13.53
C HIS A 330 -11.23 -18.97 12.09
N ARG A 331 -12.18 -18.04 11.93
CA ARG A 331 -12.80 -17.66 10.65
C ARG A 331 -12.94 -16.15 10.58
N GLU A 332 -12.25 -15.55 9.63
CA GLU A 332 -12.47 -14.16 9.22
C GLU A 332 -12.77 -14.11 7.72
N ALA A 333 -13.84 -13.40 7.34
CA ALA A 333 -14.21 -13.23 5.94
C ALA A 333 -13.15 -12.40 5.20
N GLY A 334 -12.48 -13.03 4.24
CA GLY A 334 -11.29 -12.48 3.57
C GLY A 334 -10.09 -13.41 3.66
N HIS A 335 -9.95 -14.10 4.80
CA HIS A 335 -8.74 -14.83 5.17
C HIS A 335 -8.95 -16.36 5.12
N PRO A 336 -7.87 -17.14 4.93
CA PRO A 336 -7.94 -18.59 5.07
C PRO A 336 -8.50 -19.00 6.44
N LEU A 337 -9.33 -20.04 6.45
CA LEU A 337 -9.77 -20.69 7.70
C LEU A 337 -8.53 -21.24 8.42
N LEU A 338 -8.44 -21.01 9.74
CA LEU A 338 -7.38 -21.60 10.56
C LEU A 338 -7.89 -22.88 11.23
N TRP A 339 -7.04 -23.90 11.20
CA TRP A 339 -7.34 -25.26 11.61
C TRP A 339 -6.31 -25.72 12.62
N ARG A 340 -6.77 -26.41 13.66
CA ARG A 340 -5.92 -27.15 14.61
C ARG A 340 -6.23 -28.65 14.52
N PRO A 341 -5.33 -29.55 14.95
CA PRO A 341 -5.65 -30.96 15.10
C PRO A 341 -6.90 -31.17 15.97
N GLU A 342 -7.69 -32.19 15.67
CA GLU A 342 -8.92 -32.51 16.41
C GLU A 342 -8.61 -33.13 17.79
N LYS A 343 -7.72 -34.13 17.80
CA LYS A 343 -7.10 -34.67 19.02
C LYS A 343 -6.23 -33.57 19.64
N SER A 344 -6.46 -33.24 20.91
CA SER A 344 -5.62 -32.31 21.67
C SER A 344 -4.26 -32.93 22.03
N LEU A 345 -3.23 -32.09 22.17
CA LEU A 345 -1.94 -32.43 22.77
C LEU A 345 -2.06 -32.25 24.31
N SER A 346 -1.43 -33.12 25.11
CA SER A 346 -1.62 -33.04 26.57
C SER A 346 -0.98 -31.77 27.16
N GLN A 347 -1.49 -31.24 28.28
CA GLN A 347 -0.85 -30.08 28.95
C GLN A 347 0.61 -30.36 29.34
N PRO A 348 1.00 -31.55 29.85
CA PRO A 348 2.41 -31.91 30.02
C PRO A 348 3.22 -31.94 28.71
N ASP A 349 2.63 -32.33 27.59
CA ASP A 349 3.29 -32.28 26.28
C ASP A 349 3.46 -30.85 25.77
N HIS A 350 2.44 -30.00 25.91
CA HIS A 350 2.55 -28.57 25.63
C HIS A 350 3.65 -27.91 26.47
N LYS A 351 3.74 -28.22 27.78
CA LYS A 351 4.82 -27.76 28.67
C LYS A 351 6.20 -28.20 28.19
N ARG A 352 6.35 -29.47 27.77
CA ARG A 352 7.61 -29.98 27.20
C ARG A 352 7.97 -29.28 25.89
N VAL A 353 7.03 -29.16 24.96
CA VAL A 353 7.26 -28.47 23.67
C VAL A 353 7.55 -26.98 23.87
N GLY A 354 6.81 -26.33 24.76
CA GLY A 354 6.96 -24.92 25.10
C GLY A 354 8.36 -24.59 25.62
N ALA A 355 8.87 -25.38 26.57
CA ALA A 355 10.23 -25.22 27.10
C ALA A 355 11.32 -25.32 26.00
N GLU A 356 11.20 -26.29 25.09
CA GLU A 356 12.14 -26.44 23.96
C GLU A 356 12.06 -25.24 22.99
N LEU A 357 10.84 -24.79 22.64
CA LEU A 357 10.63 -23.65 21.73
C LEU A 357 11.06 -22.32 22.36
N GLN A 358 10.86 -22.14 23.67
CA GLN A 358 11.35 -20.98 24.43
C GLN A 358 12.88 -20.86 24.34
N CYS A 359 13.59 -21.95 24.66
CA CYS A 359 15.05 -22.01 24.55
C CYS A 359 15.51 -21.75 23.10
N LEU A 360 14.85 -22.35 22.10
CA LEU A 360 15.14 -22.13 20.68
C LEU A 360 14.92 -20.66 20.27
N MET A 361 13.85 -19.99 20.70
CA MET A 361 13.55 -18.61 20.31
C MET A 361 14.59 -17.57 20.78
N ILE A 362 15.32 -17.85 21.87
CA ILE A 362 16.40 -16.97 22.36
C ILE A 362 17.80 -17.45 21.94
N SER A 363 17.91 -18.62 21.28
CA SER A 363 19.18 -19.18 20.83
C SER A 363 19.66 -18.53 19.52
N PRO A 364 20.97 -18.40 19.30
CA PRO A 364 21.51 -17.89 18.04
C PRO A 364 21.23 -18.87 16.90
N MET A 365 20.43 -18.47 15.92
CA MET A 365 20.10 -19.29 14.75
C MET A 365 19.79 -18.45 13.51
N PRO A 366 19.92 -19.00 12.28
CA PRO A 366 19.53 -18.32 11.05
C PRO A 366 18.08 -17.82 11.08
N PHE A 367 17.87 -16.56 10.65
CA PHE A 367 16.56 -15.91 10.67
C PHE A 367 15.43 -16.72 10.02
N LYS A 368 15.71 -17.48 8.95
CA LYS A 368 14.73 -18.35 8.28
C LYS A 368 14.29 -19.56 9.12
N ALA A 369 15.14 -20.06 10.00
CA ALA A 369 14.78 -21.11 10.96
C ALA A 369 14.02 -20.48 12.14
N TYR A 370 14.53 -19.36 12.68
CA TYR A 370 13.87 -18.59 13.74
C TYR A 370 12.42 -18.21 13.40
N ASP A 371 12.17 -17.68 12.20
CA ASP A 371 10.83 -17.30 11.73
C ASP A 371 9.84 -18.49 11.70
N LYS A 372 10.32 -19.70 11.39
CA LYS A 372 9.52 -20.93 11.46
C LYS A 372 9.22 -21.33 12.90
N VAL A 373 10.25 -21.38 13.76
CA VAL A 373 10.13 -21.70 15.19
C VAL A 373 9.15 -20.73 15.88
N ARG A 374 9.34 -19.43 15.69
CA ARG A 374 8.49 -18.37 16.25
C ARG A 374 7.03 -18.50 15.80
N ARG A 375 6.78 -18.76 14.51
CA ARG A 375 5.43 -18.97 13.96
C ARG A 375 4.73 -20.14 14.68
N TRP A 376 5.42 -21.26 14.83
CA TRP A 376 4.83 -22.44 15.44
C TRP A 376 4.69 -22.36 16.95
N CYS A 377 5.58 -21.65 17.65
CA CYS A 377 5.40 -21.32 19.07
C CYS A 377 4.08 -20.58 19.31
N SER A 378 3.83 -19.48 18.58
CA SER A 378 2.57 -18.72 18.70
C SER A 378 1.36 -19.54 18.21
N THR A 379 1.52 -20.38 17.19
CA THR A 379 0.41 -21.21 16.68
C THR A 379 0.01 -22.29 17.69
N LEU A 380 0.99 -22.96 18.31
CA LEU A 380 0.75 -23.99 19.33
C LEU A 380 0.19 -23.41 20.62
N GLU A 381 0.60 -22.21 21.02
CA GLU A 381 -0.06 -21.48 22.12
C GLU A 381 -1.55 -21.26 21.82
N ASN A 382 -1.87 -20.70 20.65
CA ASN A 382 -3.27 -20.51 20.24
C ASN A 382 -4.06 -21.84 20.30
N TRP A 383 -3.48 -22.93 19.80
CA TRP A 383 -4.11 -24.26 19.86
C TRP A 383 -4.33 -24.71 21.31
N MET A 384 -3.33 -24.59 22.19
CA MET A 384 -3.42 -24.93 23.62
C MET A 384 -4.59 -24.21 24.32
N PHE A 385 -4.75 -22.90 24.10
CA PHE A 385 -5.88 -22.11 24.66
C PHE A 385 -7.26 -22.54 24.14
N LEU A 386 -7.32 -23.18 22.96
CA LEU A 386 -8.52 -23.69 22.31
C LEU A 386 -8.75 -25.19 22.53
N GLU A 387 -7.76 -25.89 23.09
CA GLU A 387 -7.82 -27.27 23.54
C GLU A 387 -8.27 -27.35 25.00
N TYR A 388 -7.95 -26.34 25.83
CA TYR A 388 -8.23 -26.31 27.27
C TYR A 388 -9.04 -25.08 27.73
N ARG A 389 -10.24 -25.35 28.25
CA ARG A 389 -11.10 -24.33 28.88
C ARG A 389 -10.49 -23.89 30.21
N GLU A 390 -10.88 -22.70 30.68
CA GLU A 390 -10.28 -22.08 31.86
C GLU A 390 -10.27 -22.95 33.12
N GLY A 391 -11.36 -23.67 33.40
CA GLY A 391 -11.47 -24.58 34.54
C GLY A 391 -10.67 -25.90 34.42
N ASP A 392 -10.17 -26.23 33.22
CA ASP A 392 -9.40 -27.45 32.96
C ASP A 392 -7.88 -27.21 32.96
N ARG A 393 -7.43 -25.97 33.22
CA ARG A 393 -6.02 -25.55 33.11
C ARG A 393 -5.22 -25.92 34.36
N GLU A 394 -4.08 -26.56 34.16
CA GLU A 394 -3.10 -26.85 35.20
C GLU A 394 -2.36 -25.58 35.67
N VAL A 395 -1.71 -25.67 36.84
CA VAL A 395 -0.73 -24.68 37.28
C VAL A 395 0.39 -24.53 36.22
N GLY A 396 0.78 -23.30 35.92
CA GLY A 396 1.80 -22.99 34.90
C GLY A 396 1.30 -22.94 33.46
N PHE A 397 -0.02 -22.94 33.22
CA PHE A 397 -0.60 -22.97 31.87
C PHE A 397 -0.23 -21.75 31.02
N TYR A 398 -0.33 -20.54 31.59
CA TYR A 398 -0.08 -19.28 30.87
C TYR A 398 1.42 -19.09 30.55
N GLU A 399 2.28 -19.69 31.35
CA GLU A 399 3.74 -19.65 31.25
C GLU A 399 4.29 -20.61 30.18
N THR A 400 3.47 -21.53 29.66
CA THR A 400 3.88 -22.66 28.81
C THR A 400 4.72 -22.27 27.59
N TYR A 401 4.33 -21.22 26.86
CA TYR A 401 5.03 -20.79 25.63
C TYR A 401 5.84 -19.49 25.78
N TYR A 402 5.56 -18.67 26.80
CA TYR A 402 6.17 -17.32 26.95
C TYR A 402 6.55 -16.94 28.40
N GLY A 403 6.56 -17.88 29.35
CA GLY A 403 6.97 -17.64 30.74
C GLY A 403 8.39 -18.10 31.06
N GLY A 404 8.86 -17.71 32.26
CA GLY A 404 10.15 -18.12 32.83
C GLY A 404 11.37 -17.44 32.22
N GLU A 405 12.55 -17.88 32.68
CA GLU A 405 13.87 -17.47 32.17
C GLU A 405 14.54 -18.69 31.51
N PRO A 406 14.18 -19.02 30.24
CA PRO A 406 14.74 -20.17 29.56
C PRO A 406 16.25 -20.01 29.30
N PRO A 407 17.04 -21.11 29.34
CA PRO A 407 18.43 -21.09 28.88
C PRO A 407 18.54 -21.06 27.34
N THR A 408 19.70 -20.68 26.82
CA THR A 408 20.02 -20.78 25.39
C THR A 408 20.65 -22.15 25.05
N TYR A 409 20.45 -22.62 23.82
CA TYR A 409 21.20 -23.72 23.25
C TYR A 409 22.49 -23.22 22.61
N SER A 410 23.63 -23.60 23.20
CA SER A 410 24.97 -23.16 22.82
C SER A 410 25.48 -23.74 21.50
N SER A 411 24.89 -24.82 20.97
CA SER A 411 25.32 -25.45 19.73
C SER A 411 24.17 -25.74 18.77
N ALA A 412 24.48 -25.80 17.48
CA ALA A 412 23.55 -26.25 16.45
C ALA A 412 23.07 -27.70 16.68
N GLN A 413 23.92 -28.56 17.25
CA GLN A 413 23.57 -29.94 17.59
C GLN A 413 22.47 -29.99 18.67
N ASP A 414 22.55 -29.13 19.69
CA ASP A 414 21.54 -29.04 20.74
C ASP A 414 20.21 -28.49 20.20
N GLN A 415 20.26 -27.48 19.33
CA GLN A 415 19.08 -26.92 18.66
C GLN A 415 18.38 -27.96 17.77
N VAL A 416 19.14 -28.75 17.00
CA VAL A 416 18.61 -29.85 16.19
C VAL A 416 18.04 -30.96 17.07
N ALA A 417 18.67 -31.28 18.20
CA ALA A 417 18.15 -32.25 19.16
C ALA A 417 16.84 -31.78 19.81
N ALA A 418 16.72 -30.48 20.12
CA ALA A 418 15.50 -29.86 20.61
C ALA A 418 14.35 -29.97 19.60
N LEU A 419 14.60 -29.61 18.34
CA LEU A 419 13.61 -29.73 17.26
C LEU A 419 13.18 -31.20 17.05
N LYS A 420 14.10 -32.17 17.13
CA LYS A 420 13.76 -33.61 17.09
C LYS A 420 12.85 -34.05 18.25
N ARG A 421 13.09 -33.54 19.48
CA ARG A 421 12.21 -33.80 20.63
C ARG A 421 10.80 -33.21 20.43
N VAL A 422 10.71 -31.98 19.93
CA VAL A 422 9.43 -31.33 19.60
C VAL A 422 8.67 -32.13 18.53
N ILE A 423 9.34 -32.50 17.43
CA ILE A 423 8.78 -33.30 16.33
C ILE A 423 8.20 -34.62 16.86
N GLN A 424 8.93 -35.33 17.74
CA GLN A 424 8.45 -36.59 18.33
C GLN A 424 7.18 -36.37 19.16
N ILE A 425 7.18 -35.42 20.09
CA ILE A 425 6.03 -35.13 20.96
C ILE A 425 4.79 -34.71 20.13
N VAL A 426 5.00 -33.88 19.10
CA VAL A 426 3.94 -33.44 18.16
C VAL A 426 3.39 -34.63 17.37
N SER A 427 4.25 -35.53 16.89
CA SER A 427 3.85 -36.70 16.08
C SER A 427 3.09 -37.76 16.88
N ASP A 428 3.45 -37.97 18.16
CA ASP A 428 2.76 -38.93 19.04
C ASP A 428 1.47 -38.34 19.63
N GLY A 429 1.52 -37.03 19.94
CA GLY A 429 0.44 -36.29 20.57
C GLY A 429 -0.70 -35.95 19.62
N TYR A 430 -0.43 -35.35 18.47
CA TYR A 430 -1.48 -34.93 17.53
C TYR A 430 -1.93 -36.04 16.57
N GLY A 431 -3.18 -35.94 16.08
CA GLY A 431 -3.69 -36.84 15.04
C GLY A 431 -3.16 -36.50 13.64
N GLU A 432 -3.16 -37.49 12.74
CA GLU A 432 -2.85 -37.29 11.32
C GLU A 432 -3.84 -36.28 10.71
N CYS A 433 -3.33 -35.10 10.34
CA CYS A 433 -4.13 -34.03 9.77
C CYS A 433 -3.23 -33.00 9.07
N LYS A 434 -3.82 -32.13 8.23
CA LYS A 434 -3.06 -31.08 7.54
C LYS A 434 -2.28 -30.16 8.48
N PRO A 435 -2.87 -29.60 9.57
CA PRO A 435 -2.12 -28.73 10.49
C PRO A 435 -0.89 -29.40 11.12
N SER A 436 -1.02 -30.66 11.55
CA SER A 436 0.11 -31.43 12.10
C SER A 436 1.20 -31.66 11.04
N ARG A 437 0.84 -32.06 9.82
CA ARG A 437 1.80 -32.21 8.71
C ARG A 437 2.51 -30.90 8.33
N ASP A 438 1.80 -29.77 8.33
CA ASP A 438 2.37 -28.47 8.02
C ASP A 438 3.37 -28.03 9.11
N LEU A 439 3.05 -28.29 10.40
CA LEU A 439 3.93 -28.07 11.55
C LEU A 439 5.21 -28.91 11.46
N LEU A 440 5.07 -30.23 11.35
CA LEU A 440 6.21 -31.15 11.26
C LEU A 440 7.15 -30.78 10.11
N LYS A 441 6.60 -30.53 8.91
CA LYS A 441 7.36 -30.11 7.73
C LYS A 441 8.14 -28.81 7.92
N ASP A 442 7.58 -27.86 8.67
CA ASP A 442 8.26 -26.59 8.94
C ASP A 442 9.37 -26.75 10.00
N LEU A 443 9.19 -27.63 10.99
CA LEU A 443 10.24 -27.95 11.95
C LEU A 443 11.41 -28.73 11.31
N ASP A 444 11.11 -29.72 10.46
CA ASP A 444 12.12 -30.39 9.61
C ASP A 444 12.87 -29.38 8.72
N GLY A 445 12.13 -28.43 8.13
CA GLY A 445 12.69 -27.35 7.34
C GLY A 445 13.58 -26.39 8.15
N ALA A 446 13.28 -26.17 9.43
CA ALA A 446 14.12 -25.38 10.33
C ALA A 446 15.40 -26.15 10.71
N MET A 447 15.29 -27.44 11.01
CA MET A 447 16.45 -28.32 11.26
C MET A 447 17.43 -28.32 10.09
N ALA A 448 16.94 -28.57 8.86
CA ALA A 448 17.79 -28.62 7.67
C ALA A 448 18.53 -27.28 7.42
N ILE A 449 17.92 -26.14 7.75
CA ILE A 449 18.57 -24.82 7.66
C ILE A 449 19.70 -24.72 8.69
N ILE A 450 19.46 -25.11 9.95
CA ILE A 450 20.46 -25.08 11.03
C ILE A 450 21.63 -26.02 10.71
N GLU A 451 21.36 -27.26 10.30
CA GLU A 451 22.37 -28.25 9.89
C GLU A 451 23.20 -27.72 8.70
N SER A 452 22.57 -27.09 7.70
CA SER A 452 23.28 -26.55 6.53
C SER A 452 24.22 -25.39 6.84
N GLN A 453 23.96 -24.62 7.90
CA GLN A 453 24.84 -23.53 8.36
C GLN A 453 25.94 -24.04 9.30
N ALA A 454 25.69 -25.10 10.06
CA ALA A 454 26.72 -25.73 10.91
C ALA A 454 27.78 -26.51 10.11
N ALA A 455 27.53 -26.76 8.83
CA ALA A 455 28.46 -27.41 7.89
C ALA A 455 29.26 -26.42 7.02
N GLN A 456 29.16 -25.11 7.28
CA GLN A 456 29.90 -24.02 6.62
C GLN A 456 30.86 -23.34 7.59
#